data_AF-A0A6V7LM94-F1
#
_entry.id   AF-A0A6V7LM94-F1
#
_cell.length_a   1.000
_cell.length_b   1.000
_cell.length_c   1.000
_cell.angle_alpha   90.00
_cell.angle_beta   90.00
_cell.angle_gamma   90.00
#
_symmetry.space_group_name_H-M   'P 1'
#
loop_
_entity.id
_entity.type
_entity.pdbx_description
1 polymer ?
#
loop_
_entity_poly.entity_id
_entity_poly.type
_entity_poly.pdbx_seq_one_letter_code
_entity_poly.pdbx_strand_id
1 'polypeptide(L)' 'TNYFYGYILSQEDIAFSMPTPTGRAFAEKYTGTGAFKVYS' A
#
# COMPACT_ATOMS: atom_id res chain seq x y z
N THR A 1 -3.34 -7.29 15.43
CA THR A 1 -1.97 -7.75 15.12
C THR A 1 -1.19 -6.54 14.70
N ASN A 2 -0.22 -6.10 15.50
CA ASN A 2 0.51 -4.85 15.22
C ASN A 2 1.54 -5.09 14.13
N TYR A 3 1.52 -4.27 13.07
CA TYR A 3 2.37 -4.43 11.88
C TYR A 3 3.86 -4.45 12.25
N PHE A 4 4.38 -3.41 12.92
CA PHE A 4 5.66 -3.44 13.66
C PHE A 4 5.62 -2.34 14.74
N TYR A 5 5.72 -2.70 16.01
CA TYR A 5 5.68 -1.72 17.12
C TYR A 5 7.02 -0.98 17.22
N GLY A 6 6.98 0.36 17.29
CA GLY A 6 8.18 1.20 17.38
C GLY A 6 8.87 1.50 16.04
N TYR A 7 8.32 1.02 14.92
CA TYR A 7 8.84 1.30 13.58
C TYR A 7 7.82 2.09 12.76
N ILE A 8 8.27 3.14 12.08
CA ILE A 8 7.44 3.92 11.16
C ILE A 8 7.64 3.32 9.77
N LEU A 9 6.61 2.63 9.28
CA LEU A 9 6.62 2.06 7.93
C LEU A 9 6.51 3.16 6.89
N SER A 10 7.34 3.06 5.85
CA SER A 10 7.26 3.88 4.65
C SER A 10 6.33 3.23 3.62
N GLN A 11 6.04 3.96 2.54
CA GLN A 11 5.29 3.41 1.42
C GLN A 11 6.02 2.28 0.68
N GLU A 12 7.34 2.19 0.85
CA GLU A 12 8.13 1.08 0.32
C GLU A 12 7.98 -0.20 1.15
N ASP A 13 7.58 -0.08 2.42
CA ASP A 13 7.44 -1.22 3.34
C ASP A 13 6.04 -1.88 3.26
N ILE A 14 5.14 -1.31 2.46
CA ILE A 14 3.75 -1.77 2.33
C ILE A 14 3.42 -2.23 0.90
N ALA A 15 2.41 -3.10 0.80
CA ALA A 15 1.85 -3.54 -0.46
C ALA A 15 0.34 -3.78 -0.32
N PHE A 16 -0.40 -3.65 -1.42
CA PHE A 16 -1.85 -3.85 -1.46
C PHE A 16 -2.19 -5.27 -1.95
N SER A 17 -3.10 -5.98 -1.27
CA SER A 17 -3.58 -7.29 -1.73
C SER A 17 -4.61 -7.11 -2.85
N MET A 18 -4.37 -7.67 -4.03
CA MET A 18 -5.29 -7.69 -5.19
C MET A 18 -6.25 -6.48 -5.26
N PRO A 19 -5.77 -5.30 -5.71
CA PRO A 19 -6.57 -4.09 -5.65
C PRO A 19 -7.79 -4.20 -6.58
N THR A 20 -8.98 -4.08 -6.00
CA THR A 20 -10.22 -3.78 -6.75
C THR A 20 -10.06 -2.46 -7.51
N PRO A 21 -10.89 -2.13 -8.51
CA PRO A 21 -10.78 -0.85 -9.23
C PRO A 21 -10.79 0.37 -8.29
N THR A 22 -11.61 0.33 -7.24
CA THR A 22 -11.65 1.37 -6.20
C THR A 22 -10.41 1.33 -5.30
N GLY A 23 -9.91 0.14 -4.97
CA GLY A 23 -8.66 -0.05 -4.22
C GLY A 23 -7.44 0.50 -4.96
N ARG A 24 -7.40 0.35 -6.30
CA ARG A 24 -6.37 0.95 -7.14
C ARG A 24 -6.40 2.48 -7.07
N ALA A 25 -7.56 3.10 -7.28
CA ALA A 25 -7.68 4.56 -7.20
C ALA A 25 -7.26 5.12 -5.84
N PHE A 26 -7.54 4.39 -4.76
CA PHE A 26 -7.05 4.73 -3.42
C PHE A 26 -5.52 4.63 -3.33
N ALA A 27 -4.92 3.52 -3.78
CA ALA A 27 -3.48 3.29 -3.72
C ALA A 27 -2.69 4.33 -4.53
N GLU A 28 -3.19 4.70 -5.71
CA GLU A 28 -2.59 5.75 -6.55
C GLU A 28 -2.58 7.10 -5.84
N LYS A 29 -3.71 7.48 -5.23
CA LYS A 29 -3.81 8.73 -4.46
C LYS A 29 -2.93 8.71 -3.21
N TYR A 30 -2.86 7.56 -2.52
CA TYR A 30 -2.09 7.42 -1.28
C TYR A 30 -0.59 7.49 -1.54
N THR A 31 -0.10 6.79 -2.57
CA THR A 31 1.33 6.74 -2.92
C THR A 31 1.80 7.90 -3.79
N GLY A 32 0.86 8.65 -4.38
CA GLY A 32 1.17 9.74 -5.32
C GLY A 32 1.69 9.24 -6.67
N THR A 33 1.59 7.94 -6.96
CA THR A 33 2.06 7.32 -8.19
C THR A 33 1.17 6.14 -8.62
N GLY A 34 1.08 5.89 -9.92
CA GLY A 34 0.45 4.69 -10.49
C GLY A 34 1.22 3.39 -10.23
N ALA A 35 2.49 3.50 -9.85
CA ALA A 35 3.39 2.37 -9.61
C ALA A 35 3.50 2.11 -8.11
N PHE A 36 2.65 1.22 -7.58
CA PHE A 36 2.65 0.81 -6.17
C PHE A 36 2.78 -0.71 -6.04
N LYS A 37 3.26 -1.18 -4.88
CA LYS A 37 3.50 -2.61 -4.64
C LYS A 37 2.18 -3.36 -4.44
N VAL A 38 2.04 -4.50 -5.10
CA VAL A 38 0.86 -5.37 -5.02
C VAL A 38 1.32 -6.80 -4.72
N TYR A 39 0.55 -7.54 -3.93
CA TYR A 39 0.74 -8.96 -3.73
C TYR A 39 -0.57 -9.74 -3.92
N SER A 40 -0.42 -11.05 -4.14
CA SER A 40 -1.50 -12.04 -4.33
C SER A 40 -1.48 -13.04 -3.18
#